data_AF-A0A0M4KF06-F1
#
_entry.id   AF-A0A0M4KF06-F1
#
_cell.length_a   1.000
_cell.length_b   1.000
_cell.length_c   1.000
_cell.angle_alpha   90.00
_cell.angle_beta   90.00
_cell.angle_gamma   90.00
#
_symmetry.space_group_name_H-M   'P 1'
#
loop_
_entity.id
_entity.type
_entity.pdbx_description
1 polymer ?
#
loop_
_entity_poly.entity_id
_entity_poly.type
_entity_poly.pdbx_seq_one_letter_code
_entity_poly.pdbx_strand_id
1 'polypeptide(L)'
;MENSDLLLKIKMLEKELDSYKNKEEYTKIGLQRTKNVYEIARKNSEIIISKAINLAYEFKKEIELTLQKINKNPLEFSQYLQDFLKKHEYFIENKDPNISQYLDEIIAKFNKK
;
A
#
# COMPACT_ATOMS: atom_id res chain seq x y z
N MET A 1 -22.90 -32.25 54.85
CA MET A 1 -23.16 -30.95 54.21
C MET A 1 -24.65 -30.70 54.31
N GLU A 2 -25.05 -29.60 54.93
CA GLU A 2 -26.46 -29.24 55.05
C GLU A 2 -26.98 -28.71 53.71
N ASN A 3 -28.29 -28.88 53.44
CA ASN A 3 -28.93 -28.39 52.21
C ASN A 3 -28.69 -26.88 51.94
N SER A 4 -28.50 -26.10 53.01
CA SER A 4 -28.14 -24.68 52.94
C SER A 4 -26.79 -24.44 52.27
N ASP A 5 -25.77 -25.24 52.62
CA ASP A 5 -24.41 -25.12 52.05
C ASP A 5 -24.40 -25.44 50.56
N LEU A 6 -25.20 -26.45 50.15
CA LEU A 6 -25.34 -26.83 48.75
C LEU A 6 -26.01 -25.74 47.93
N LEU A 7 -27.06 -25.09 48.46
CA LEU A 7 -27.73 -23.96 47.81
C LEU A 7 -26.80 -22.76 47.63
N LEU A 8 -25.99 -22.44 48.65
CA LEU A 8 -24.98 -21.38 48.54
C LEU A 8 -23.93 -21.71 47.47
N LYS A 9 -23.46 -22.96 47.44
CA LYS A 9 -22.49 -23.42 46.45
C LYS A 9 -23.06 -23.36 45.02
N ILE A 10 -24.31 -23.74 44.82
CA ILE A 10 -25.00 -23.62 43.52
C ILE A 10 -25.02 -22.17 43.06
N LYS A 11 -25.46 -21.23 43.92
CA LYS A 11 -25.49 -19.80 43.58
C LYS A 11 -24.12 -19.22 43.26
N MET A 12 -23.08 -19.67 43.98
CA MET A 12 -21.70 -19.27 43.69
C MET A 12 -21.25 -19.77 42.32
N LEU A 13 -21.50 -21.03 42.01
CA LEU A 13 -21.15 -21.64 40.73
C LEU A 13 -21.92 -21.02 39.56
N GLU A 14 -23.20 -20.69 39.73
CA GLU A 14 -23.98 -19.96 38.72
C GLU A 14 -23.37 -18.59 38.41
N LYS A 15 -22.99 -17.84 39.45
CA LYS A 15 -22.31 -16.55 39.29
C LYS A 15 -20.95 -16.68 38.61
N GLU A 16 -20.20 -17.75 38.93
CA GLU A 16 -18.91 -18.03 38.29
C GLU A 16 -19.08 -18.39 36.81
N LEU A 17 -20.08 -19.22 36.49
CA LEU A 17 -20.44 -19.59 35.12
C LEU A 17 -20.79 -18.35 34.28
N ASP A 18 -21.59 -17.44 34.84
CA ASP A 18 -21.93 -16.18 34.15
C ASP A 18 -20.69 -15.30 33.95
N SER A 19 -19.76 -15.28 34.91
CA SER A 19 -18.48 -14.59 34.73
C SER A 19 -17.67 -15.19 33.57
N TYR A 20 -17.63 -16.51 33.43
CA TYR A 20 -16.92 -17.16 32.32
C TYR A 20 -17.60 -16.88 30.98
N LYS A 21 -18.93 -16.95 30.89
CA LYS A 21 -19.67 -16.62 29.66
C LYS A 21 -19.39 -15.20 29.19
N ASN A 22 -19.40 -14.23 30.10
CA ASN A 22 -19.12 -12.84 29.79
C ASN A 22 -17.68 -12.64 29.27
N LYS A 23 -16.70 -13.36 29.85
CA LYS A 23 -15.31 -13.33 29.38
C LYS A 23 -15.14 -13.97 28.00
N GLU A 24 -15.84 -15.08 27.76
CA GLU A 24 -15.84 -15.76 26.45
C GLU A 24 -16.42 -14.84 25.37
N GLU A 25 -17.56 -14.21 25.64
CA GLU A 25 -18.21 -13.27 24.71
C GLU A 25 -17.30 -12.07 24.40
N TYR A 26 -16.71 -11.46 25.43
CA TYR A 26 -15.76 -10.37 25.26
C TYR A 26 -14.58 -10.77 24.36
N THR A 27 -14.02 -11.96 24.60
CA THR A 27 -12.88 -12.49 23.83
C THR A 27 -13.28 -12.77 22.38
N LYS A 28 -14.47 -13.36 22.16
CA LYS A 28 -15.00 -13.67 20.83
C LYS A 28 -15.23 -12.40 20.01
N ILE A 29 -15.82 -11.37 20.63
CA ILE A 29 -16.03 -10.06 19.99
C ILE A 29 -14.68 -9.39 19.70
N GLY A 30 -13.75 -9.41 20.65
CA GLY A 30 -12.40 -8.87 20.47
C GLY A 30 -11.67 -9.53 19.31
N LEU A 31 -11.67 -10.86 19.26
CA LEU A 31 -11.06 -11.64 18.17
C LEU A 31 -11.69 -11.30 16.82
N GLN A 32 -13.02 -11.19 16.75
CA GLN A 32 -13.71 -10.84 15.51
C GLN A 32 -13.32 -9.44 15.02
N ARG A 33 -13.23 -8.46 15.93
CA ARG A 33 -12.80 -7.10 15.58
C ARG A 33 -11.38 -7.08 15.04
N THR A 34 -10.45 -7.77 15.69
CA THR A 34 -9.06 -7.85 15.23
C THR A 34 -8.95 -8.50 13.84
N LYS A 35 -9.69 -9.58 13.60
CA LYS A 35 -9.77 -10.21 12.27
C LYS A 35 -10.27 -9.23 11.21
N ASN A 36 -11.33 -8.47 11.52
CA ASN A 36 -11.88 -7.49 10.58
C ASN A 36 -10.87 -6.37 10.26
N VAL A 37 -10.16 -5.85 11.27
CA VAL A 37 -9.14 -4.82 11.08
C VAL A 37 -7.99 -5.34 10.21
N TYR A 38 -7.52 -6.56 10.47
CA TYR A 38 -6.48 -7.20 9.67
C TYR A 38 -6.92 -7.38 8.21
N GLU A 39 -8.14 -7.85 7.98
CA GLU A 39 -8.70 -8.02 6.62
C GLU A 39 -8.80 -6.69 5.87
N ILE A 40 -9.22 -5.61 6.54
CA ILE A 40 -9.26 -4.27 5.94
C ILE A 40 -7.84 -3.80 5.59
N ALA A 41 -6.89 -3.94 6.51
CA ALA A 41 -5.51 -3.55 6.28
C ALA A 41 -4.90 -4.33 5.11
N ARG A 42 -5.12 -5.64 5.06
CA ARG A 42 -4.68 -6.51 3.96
C ARG A 42 -5.24 -6.05 2.61
N LYS A 43 -6.55 -5.84 2.50
CA LYS A 43 -7.19 -5.37 1.26
C LYS A 43 -6.63 -4.01 0.81
N ASN A 44 -6.41 -3.10 1.75
CA ASN A 44 -5.81 -1.80 1.45
C ASN A 44 -4.39 -1.96 0.91
N SER A 45 -3.57 -2.82 1.52
CA SER A 45 -2.23 -3.14 1.02
C SER A 45 -2.26 -3.73 -0.39
N GLU A 46 -3.16 -4.69 -0.64
CA GLU A 46 -3.33 -5.31 -1.97
C GLU A 46 -3.70 -4.25 -3.04
N ILE A 47 -4.60 -3.31 -2.70
CA ILE A 47 -4.97 -2.19 -3.58
C ILE A 47 -3.77 -1.28 -3.87
N ILE A 48 -2.98 -0.93 -2.85
CA ILE A 48 -1.80 -0.07 -3.00
C ILE A 48 -0.77 -0.76 -3.91
N ILE A 49 -0.48 -2.04 -3.67
CA ILE A 49 0.46 -2.82 -4.48
C ILE A 49 -0.01 -2.90 -5.92
N SER A 50 -1.28 -3.23 -6.15
CA SER A 50 -1.86 -3.32 -7.49
C SER A 50 -1.76 -1.98 -8.24
N LYS A 51 -2.09 -0.86 -7.57
CA LYS A 51 -1.93 0.48 -8.14
C LYS A 51 -0.48 0.81 -8.48
N ALA A 52 0.47 0.46 -7.62
CA ALA A 52 1.89 0.69 -7.85
C ALA A 52 2.41 -0.11 -9.07
N ILE A 53 1.99 -1.37 -9.21
CA ILE A 53 2.35 -2.22 -10.36
C ILE A 53 1.77 -1.63 -11.66
N ASN A 54 0.49 -1.27 -11.67
CA ASN A 54 -0.16 -0.68 -12.84
C ASN A 54 0.55 0.61 -13.26
N LEU A 55 0.88 1.46 -12.30
CA LEU A 55 1.61 2.70 -12.54
C LEU A 55 2.99 2.46 -13.14
N ALA A 56 3.75 1.49 -12.61
CA ALA A 56 5.05 1.13 -13.18
C ALA A 56 4.93 0.64 -14.63
N TYR A 57 3.88 -0.14 -14.94
CA TYR A 57 3.63 -0.63 -16.28
C TYR A 57 3.25 0.49 -17.27
N GLU A 58 2.37 1.40 -16.84
CA GLU A 58 1.98 2.57 -17.63
C GLU A 58 3.19 3.49 -17.89
N PHE A 59 3.98 3.77 -16.85
CA PHE A 59 5.16 4.61 -16.97
C PHE A 59 6.21 3.99 -17.92
N LYS A 60 6.45 2.68 -17.81
CA LYS A 60 7.32 1.95 -18.76
C LYS A 60 6.82 2.11 -20.19
N LYS A 61 5.53 1.91 -20.43
CA LYS A 61 4.93 2.05 -21.76
C LYS A 61 5.07 3.46 -22.31
N GLU A 62 4.94 4.48 -21.47
CA GLU A 62 5.12 5.87 -21.88
C GLU A 62 6.57 6.20 -22.23
N ILE A 63 7.54 5.65 -21.50
CA ILE A 63 8.95 5.72 -21.87
C ILE A 63 9.17 5.10 -23.25
N GLU A 64 8.67 3.87 -23.47
CA GLU A 64 8.79 3.18 -24.76
C GLU A 64 8.18 3.98 -25.91
N LEU A 65 6.98 4.54 -25.72
CA LEU A 65 6.32 5.40 -26.71
C LEU A 65 7.12 6.68 -26.99
N THR A 66 7.71 7.29 -25.96
CA THR A 66 8.53 8.50 -26.10
C THR A 66 9.80 8.18 -26.88
N LEU A 67 10.47 7.07 -26.56
CA LEU A 67 11.65 6.60 -27.30
C LEU A 67 11.31 6.27 -28.76
N GLN A 68 10.15 5.68 -29.03
CA GLN A 68 9.70 5.44 -30.40
C GLN A 68 9.49 6.74 -31.19
N LYS A 69 8.94 7.79 -30.57
CA LYS A 69 8.79 9.11 -31.20
C LYS A 69 10.15 9.73 -31.51
N ILE A 70 11.07 9.69 -30.55
CA ILE A 70 12.45 10.17 -30.71
C ILE A 70 13.15 9.43 -31.86
N ASN A 71 13.04 8.10 -31.92
CA ASN A 71 13.68 7.31 -32.98
C ASN A 71 13.11 7.63 -34.37
N LYS A 72 11.83 7.99 -34.46
CA LYS A 72 11.18 8.38 -35.72
C LYS A 72 11.53 9.81 -36.15
N ASN A 73 11.70 10.73 -35.21
CA ASN A 73 12.08 12.12 -35.48
C ASN A 73 13.09 12.63 -34.43
N PRO A 74 14.40 12.36 -34.62
CA PRO A 74 15.41 12.70 -33.63
C PRO A 74 15.62 14.22 -33.44
N LEU A 75 15.26 15.03 -34.43
CA LEU A 75 15.41 16.49 -34.38
C LEU A 75 14.50 17.13 -33.32
N GLU A 76 13.40 16.46 -32.95
CA GLU A 76 12.44 16.91 -31.94
C GLU A 76 12.70 16.28 -30.55
N PHE A 77 13.88 15.67 -30.32
CA PHE A 77 14.24 15.02 -29.07
C PHE A 77 13.88 15.85 -27.82
N SER A 78 14.34 17.10 -27.79
CA SER A 78 14.16 17.99 -26.64
C SER A 78 12.68 18.25 -26.35
N GLN A 79 11.85 18.34 -27.39
CA GLN A 79 10.41 18.55 -27.26
C GLN A 79 9.73 17.31 -26.69
N TYR A 80 9.99 16.12 -27.26
CA TYR A 80 9.39 14.88 -26.76
C TYR A 80 9.82 14.55 -25.33
N LEU A 81 11.08 14.84 -24.98
CA LEU A 81 11.57 14.69 -23.62
C LEU A 81 10.88 15.67 -22.67
N GLN A 82 10.75 16.95 -23.03
CA GLN A 82 10.06 17.93 -22.19
C GLN A 82 8.58 17.59 -21.99
N ASP A 83 7.88 17.13 -23.03
CA ASP A 83 6.49 16.71 -22.92
C ASP A 83 6.33 15.52 -21.98
N PHE A 84 7.24 14.54 -22.05
CA PHE A 84 7.29 13.43 -21.11
C PHE A 84 7.55 13.90 -19.68
N LEU A 85 8.56 14.73 -19.45
CA LEU A 85 8.92 15.24 -18.13
C LEU A 85 7.78 16.06 -17.50
N LYS A 86 7.12 16.93 -18.26
CA LYS A 86 5.96 17.72 -17.79
C LYS A 86 4.77 16.84 -17.44
N LYS A 87 4.47 15.84 -18.29
CA LYS A 87 3.35 14.93 -18.04
C LYS A 87 3.56 14.11 -16.76
N HIS A 88 4.81 13.85 -16.38
CA HIS A 88 5.17 13.06 -15.21
C HIS A 88 5.84 13.88 -14.09
N GLU A 89 5.67 15.19 -14.10
CA GLU A 89 6.29 16.13 -13.18
C GLU A 89 6.02 15.76 -11.71
N TYR A 90 4.78 15.38 -11.38
CA TYR A 90 4.40 14.91 -10.05
C TYR A 90 5.22 13.70 -9.54
N PHE A 91 5.71 12.85 -10.44
CA PHE A 91 6.55 11.69 -10.10
C PHE A 91 8.02 12.04 -10.02
N ILE A 92 8.48 12.97 -10.86
CA ILE A 92 9.90 13.30 -11.05
C ILE A 92 10.32 14.41 -10.07
N GLU A 93 9.42 15.32 -9.70
CA GLU A 93 9.68 16.45 -8.79
C GLU A 93 9.66 16.09 -7.30
N ASN A 94 9.20 14.89 -6.93
CA ASN A 94 9.51 14.30 -5.62
C ASN A 94 10.97 13.80 -5.61
N LYS A 95 11.89 14.72 -5.93
CA LYS A 95 13.28 14.48 -6.31
C LYS A 95 14.02 13.74 -5.19
N ASP A 96 14.29 12.47 -5.41
CA ASP A 96 15.56 11.92 -4.97
C ASP A 96 16.65 12.75 -5.71
N PRO A 97 17.52 13.47 -4.98
CA PRO A 97 18.54 14.34 -5.58
C PRO A 97 19.44 13.61 -6.60
N ASN A 98 19.52 12.28 -6.53
CA ASN A 98 20.30 11.48 -7.46
C ASN A 98 19.71 11.42 -8.88
N ILE A 99 18.38 11.51 -9.05
CA ILE A 99 17.74 11.39 -10.38
C ILE A 99 18.10 12.56 -11.29
N SER A 100 18.20 13.77 -10.75
CA SER A 100 18.60 14.95 -11.53
C SER A 100 20.03 14.80 -12.07
N GLN A 101 20.95 14.30 -11.23
CA GLN A 101 22.32 14.01 -11.66
C GLN A 101 22.37 12.98 -12.80
N TYR A 102 21.59 11.90 -12.71
CA TYR A 102 21.55 10.89 -13.78
C TYR A 102 21.03 11.45 -15.11
N LEU A 103 20.03 12.34 -15.09
CA LEU A 103 19.52 12.96 -16.30
C LEU A 103 20.53 13.92 -16.93
N ASP A 104 21.23 14.72 -16.11
CA ASP A 104 22.28 15.62 -16.58
C ASP A 104 23.45 14.86 -17.22
N GLU A 105 23.85 13.72 -16.64
CA GLU A 105 24.87 12.83 -17.20
C GLU A 105 24.46 12.24 -18.56
N ILE A 106 23.20 11.86 -18.73
CA ILE A 106 22.68 11.33 -19.99
C ILE A 106 22.71 12.43 -21.06
N ILE A 107 22.22 13.63 -20.75
CA ILE A 107 22.21 14.79 -21.67
C ILE A 107 23.65 15.16 -22.07
N ALA A 108 24.59 15.19 -21.11
CA ALA A 108 26.00 15.50 -21.38
C ALA A 108 26.67 14.46 -22.29
N LYS A 109 26.27 13.18 -22.21
CA LYS A 109 26.75 12.13 -23.13
C LYS A 109 26.21 12.30 -24.55
N PHE A 110 25.00 12.82 -24.72
CA PHE A 110 24.45 13.09 -26.05
C PHE A 110 25.06 14.32 -26.72
N ASN A 111 25.42 15.36 -25.94
CA ASN A 111 26.02 16.59 -26.45
C ASN A 111 27.53 16.51 -26.77
N LYS A 112 28.18 15.37 -26.47
CA LYS A 112 29.60 15.13 -26.79
C LYS A 112 29.84 14.50 -28.18
N LYS A 113 28.87 14.60 -29.08
CA LYS A 113 29.03 14.24 -30.51
C LYS A 113 29.26 15.47 -31.36
#